data_AF-A0A2W1K5P0-F1
#
_entry.id   AF-A0A2W1K5P0-F1
#
_cell.length_a   1.000
_cell.length_b   1.000
_cell.length_c   1.000
_cell.angle_alpha   90.00
_cell.angle_beta   90.00
_cell.angle_gamma   90.00
#
_symmetry.space_group_name_H-M   'P 1'
#
loop_
_entity.id
_entity.type
_entity.pdbx_description
1 polymer ?
#
loop_
_entity_poly.entity_id
_entity_poly.type
_entity_poly.pdbx_seq_one_letter_code
_entity_poly.pdbx_strand_id
1 'polypeptide(L)'
;MKSIFNLTLLIIFSLYSCEKQDHKAEKIAKYFNSHIHKDNLVAELDFSLSDSLLFVNDIEEKIKVDLCKSPTLTGKFHLKNTEFKLPIFVLKNCQKDYDIDTGVIHINIIENDSVIIFSKKISNDIKNEIVRETKELINGKDRKSLVYLITWKNGLDSVQIKQRFYEILEGIYEYADEQSLKIYKKHISELSSKELLELNEEFVGHLSFIDYFEPVPIPPPPPPEKH
;
A
#
# COMPACT_ATOMS: atom_id res chain seq x y z
N MET A 1 47.61 3.52 -2.93
CA MET A 1 46.97 2.58 -3.90
C MET A 1 45.77 1.82 -3.33
N LYS A 2 45.81 1.23 -2.13
CA LYS A 2 44.64 0.51 -1.54
C LYS A 2 43.38 1.38 -1.30
N SER A 3 43.55 2.67 -0.98
CA SER A 3 42.44 3.59 -0.70
C SER A 3 41.64 4.00 -1.94
N ILE A 4 42.27 4.09 -3.11
CA ILE A 4 41.58 4.44 -4.38
C ILE A 4 40.72 3.25 -4.84
N PHE A 5 41.25 2.03 -4.75
CA PHE A 5 40.52 0.82 -5.16
C PHE A 5 39.26 0.58 -4.32
N ASN A 6 39.30 0.83 -3.01
CA ASN A 6 38.13 0.75 -2.13
C ASN A 6 37.08 1.83 -2.44
N LEU A 7 37.50 3.04 -2.81
CA LEU A 7 36.59 4.13 -3.17
C LEU A 7 35.87 3.83 -4.49
N THR A 8 36.59 3.33 -5.50
CA THR A 8 36.00 2.96 -6.79
C THR A 8 35.00 1.80 -6.65
N LEU A 9 35.33 0.79 -5.83
CA LEU A 9 34.39 -0.30 -5.54
C LEU A 9 33.12 0.23 -4.86
N LEU A 10 33.25 1.12 -3.88
CA LEU A 10 32.12 1.65 -3.12
C LEU A 10 31.19 2.51 -3.99
N ILE A 11 31.74 3.24 -4.97
CA ILE A 11 30.97 4.00 -5.97
C ILE A 11 30.25 3.05 -6.95
N ILE A 12 30.92 1.98 -7.41
CA ILE A 12 30.26 1.00 -8.30
C ILE A 12 29.14 0.28 -7.56
N PHE A 13 29.33 -0.12 -6.30
CA PHE A 13 28.30 -0.75 -5.49
C PHE A 13 27.12 0.19 -5.17
N SER A 14 27.39 1.47 -4.91
CA SER A 14 26.31 2.44 -4.67
C SER A 14 25.49 2.72 -5.94
N LEU A 15 26.16 2.87 -7.09
CA LEU A 15 25.50 3.04 -8.39
C LEU A 15 24.65 1.82 -8.76
N TYR A 16 25.19 0.61 -8.63
CA TYR A 16 24.46 -0.63 -8.91
C TYR A 16 23.25 -0.84 -7.97
N SER A 17 23.37 -0.42 -6.71
CA SER A 17 22.28 -0.54 -5.73
C SER A 17 21.16 0.47 -5.99
N CYS A 18 21.48 1.69 -6.42
CA CYS A 18 20.48 2.68 -6.82
C CYS A 18 19.73 2.25 -8.08
N GLU A 19 20.44 1.80 -9.12
CA GLU A 19 19.84 1.37 -10.39
C GLU A 19 18.86 0.19 -10.21
N LYS A 20 19.21 -0.80 -9.37
CA LYS A 20 18.31 -1.92 -9.06
C LYS A 20 17.06 -1.50 -8.30
N GLN A 21 17.17 -0.53 -7.40
CA GLN A 21 16.03 -0.05 -6.61
C GLN A 21 15.06 0.76 -7.46
N ASP A 22 15.59 1.63 -8.33
CA ASP A 22 14.79 2.45 -9.24
C ASP A 22 14.02 1.57 -10.24
N HIS A 23 14.66 0.52 -10.79
CA HIS A 23 13.97 -0.45 -11.64
C HIS A 23 12.86 -1.25 -10.93
N LYS A 24 13.00 -1.53 -9.64
CA LYS A 24 11.93 -2.21 -8.88
C LYS A 24 10.74 -1.27 -8.66
N ALA A 25 11.02 -0.03 -8.26
CA ALA A 25 9.99 1.00 -8.07
C ALA A 25 9.20 1.26 -9.36
N GLU A 26 9.88 1.35 -10.51
CA GLU A 26 9.24 1.48 -11.83
C GLU A 26 8.30 0.32 -12.17
N LYS A 27 8.70 -0.92 -11.88
CA LYS A 27 7.85 -2.11 -12.13
C LYS A 27 6.58 -2.08 -11.28
N ILE A 28 6.72 -1.71 -10.01
CA ILE A 28 5.59 -1.60 -9.08
C ILE A 28 4.67 -0.47 -9.53
N ALA A 29 5.21 0.71 -9.86
CA ALA A 29 4.45 1.84 -10.36
C ALA A 29 3.69 1.48 -11.64
N LYS A 30 4.33 0.77 -12.58
CA LYS A 30 3.70 0.29 -13.82
C LYS A 30 2.55 -0.66 -13.55
N TYR A 31 2.70 -1.59 -12.61
CA TYR A 31 1.64 -2.50 -12.20
C TYR A 31 0.42 -1.74 -11.66
N PHE A 32 0.57 -0.84 -10.71
CA PHE A 32 -0.59 -0.08 -10.20
C PHE A 32 -1.20 0.83 -11.26
N ASN A 33 -0.37 1.45 -12.11
CA ASN A 33 -0.85 2.31 -13.19
C ASN A 33 -1.71 1.56 -14.21
N SER A 34 -1.49 0.25 -14.42
CA SER A 34 -2.32 -0.54 -15.33
C SER A 34 -3.75 -0.79 -14.83
N HIS A 35 -4.04 -0.46 -13.56
CA HIS A 35 -5.35 -0.63 -12.93
C HIS A 35 -6.18 0.66 -12.91
N ILE A 36 -5.67 1.74 -13.51
CA ILE A 36 -6.34 3.03 -13.53
C ILE A 36 -7.34 3.09 -14.69
N HIS A 37 -8.57 3.48 -14.38
CA HIS A 37 -9.54 3.86 -15.40
C HIS A 37 -9.23 5.26 -15.94
N LYS A 38 -9.31 5.44 -17.26
CA LYS A 38 -8.95 6.69 -17.94
C LYS A 38 -9.75 7.91 -17.47
N ASP A 39 -10.97 7.68 -16.99
CA ASP A 39 -11.90 8.73 -16.57
C ASP A 39 -11.79 9.05 -15.06
N ASN A 40 -10.90 8.37 -14.32
CA ASN A 40 -10.70 8.65 -12.90
C ASN A 40 -10.04 10.01 -12.71
N LEU A 41 -10.60 10.80 -11.79
CA LEU A 41 -9.99 12.04 -11.33
C LEU A 41 -8.67 11.73 -10.61
N VAL A 42 -7.67 12.58 -10.82
CA VAL A 42 -6.33 12.43 -10.25
C VAL A 42 -6.20 13.34 -9.03
N ALA A 43 -5.88 12.76 -7.88
CA ALA A 43 -5.57 13.46 -6.64
C ALA A 43 -4.08 13.31 -6.30
N GLU A 44 -3.38 14.42 -6.04
CA GLU A 44 -2.04 14.39 -5.48
C GLU A 44 -2.13 14.03 -3.99
N LEU A 45 -1.44 12.96 -3.57
CA LEU A 45 -1.46 12.46 -2.21
C LEU A 45 -0.42 13.18 -1.35
N ASP A 46 -0.89 14.02 -0.44
CA ASP A 46 -0.03 14.79 0.45
C ASP A 46 0.19 14.11 1.80
N PHE A 47 1.18 13.23 1.85
CA PHE A 47 1.59 12.55 3.08
C PHE A 47 2.29 13.46 4.12
N SER A 48 2.39 14.78 3.88
CA SER A 48 2.86 15.72 4.91
C SER A 48 1.77 16.13 5.90
N LEU A 49 0.52 15.79 5.61
CA LEU A 49 -0.62 16.10 6.47
C LEU A 49 -0.60 15.27 7.74
N SER A 50 -0.98 15.92 8.84
CA SER A 50 -0.72 15.41 10.19
C SER A 50 -1.41 14.08 10.45
N ASP A 51 -2.56 13.81 9.85
CA ASP A 51 -3.32 12.58 10.00
C ASP A 51 -4.15 12.28 8.74
N SER A 52 -4.83 11.13 8.76
CA SER A 52 -5.67 10.68 7.66
C SER A 52 -6.94 11.53 7.46
N LEU A 53 -7.45 12.20 8.50
CA LEU A 53 -8.59 13.10 8.38
C LEU A 53 -8.23 14.32 7.51
N LEU A 54 -7.13 14.99 7.85
CA LEU A 54 -6.66 16.14 7.07
C LEU A 54 -6.32 15.72 5.65
N PHE A 55 -5.74 14.53 5.46
CA PHE A 55 -5.46 13.97 4.15
C PHE A 55 -6.71 13.77 3.28
N VAL A 56 -7.75 13.16 3.83
CA VAL A 56 -9.00 12.95 3.08
C VAL A 56 -9.65 14.29 2.71
N ASN A 57 -9.67 15.25 3.65
CA ASN A 57 -10.22 16.58 3.38
C ASN A 57 -9.42 17.34 2.32
N ASP A 58 -8.09 17.29 2.37
CA ASP A 58 -7.22 17.91 1.37
C ASP A 58 -7.44 17.35 -0.04
N ILE A 59 -7.61 16.03 -0.16
CA ILE A 59 -7.98 15.40 -1.44
C ILE A 59 -9.28 15.99 -1.95
N GLU A 60 -10.32 16.02 -1.12
CA GLU A 60 -11.65 16.52 -1.48
C GLU A 60 -11.62 17.98 -1.95
N GLU A 61 -10.93 18.84 -1.21
CA GLU A 61 -10.79 20.26 -1.51
C GLU A 61 -10.05 20.51 -2.83
N LYS A 62 -8.95 19.78 -3.07
CA LYS A 62 -8.13 19.93 -4.29
C LYS A 62 -8.86 19.49 -5.54
N ILE A 63 -9.58 18.37 -5.49
CA ILE A 63 -10.26 17.80 -6.66
C ILE A 63 -11.71 18.32 -6.82
N LYS A 64 -12.25 19.03 -5.82
CA LYS A 64 -13.60 19.61 -5.79
C LYS A 64 -14.71 18.58 -6.05
N VAL A 65 -14.58 17.40 -5.46
CA VAL A 65 -15.57 16.33 -5.51
C VAL A 65 -16.20 16.16 -4.15
N ASP A 66 -17.40 15.59 -4.09
CA ASP A 66 -17.97 15.08 -2.86
C ASP A 66 -17.57 13.60 -2.70
N LEU A 67 -16.63 13.30 -1.80
CA LEU A 67 -16.12 11.94 -1.61
C LEU A 67 -17.19 10.97 -1.07
N CYS A 68 -18.29 11.49 -0.51
CA CYS A 68 -19.45 10.67 -0.15
C CYS A 68 -20.19 10.10 -1.37
N LYS A 69 -19.99 10.67 -2.57
CA LYS A 69 -20.64 10.25 -3.82
C LYS A 69 -19.69 9.54 -4.78
N SER A 70 -18.39 9.82 -4.71
CA SER A 70 -17.40 9.28 -5.66
C SER A 70 -16.06 9.05 -4.96
N PRO A 71 -15.94 7.96 -4.18
CA PRO A 71 -14.75 7.67 -3.38
C PRO A 71 -13.58 7.12 -4.21
N THR A 72 -13.82 6.62 -5.42
CA THR A 72 -12.77 6.02 -6.27
C THR A 72 -12.07 7.08 -7.11
N LEU A 73 -10.74 7.14 -7.00
CA LEU A 73 -9.90 8.13 -7.66
C LEU A 73 -8.59 7.48 -8.13
N THR A 74 -7.78 8.26 -8.83
CA THR A 74 -6.36 7.96 -9.05
C THR A 74 -5.53 8.77 -8.06
N GLY A 75 -4.87 8.08 -7.15
CA GLY A 75 -3.88 8.69 -6.28
C GLY A 75 -2.55 8.83 -7.01
N LYS A 76 -1.92 9.99 -6.89
CA LYS A 76 -0.60 10.28 -7.43
C LYS A 76 0.34 10.72 -6.30
N PHE A 77 1.54 10.14 -6.24
CA PHE A 77 2.59 10.62 -5.35
C PHE A 77 3.98 10.36 -5.93
N HIS A 78 4.99 10.99 -5.34
CA HIS A 78 6.39 10.78 -5.70
C HIS A 78 7.16 10.17 -4.56
N LEU A 79 7.97 9.16 -4.89
CA LEU A 79 9.00 8.62 -4.01
C LEU A 79 10.32 8.59 -4.78
N LYS A 80 11.31 9.33 -4.28
CA LYS A 80 12.58 9.54 -4.99
C LYS A 80 12.32 10.06 -6.41
N ASN A 81 12.80 9.35 -7.43
CA ASN A 81 12.68 9.73 -8.85
C ASN A 81 11.51 9.03 -9.56
N THR A 82 10.64 8.33 -8.84
CA THR A 82 9.54 7.56 -9.41
C THR A 82 8.19 8.20 -9.06
N GLU A 83 7.41 8.50 -10.10
CA GLU A 83 6.00 8.87 -9.97
C GLU A 83 5.16 7.60 -9.86
N PHE A 84 4.36 7.51 -8.82
CA PHE A 84 3.38 6.46 -8.64
C PHE A 84 2.01 7.00 -8.97
N LYS A 85 1.28 6.29 -9.83
CA LYS A 85 -0.17 6.45 -10.00
C LYS A 85 -0.83 5.13 -9.68
N LEU A 86 -1.87 5.18 -8.86
CA LEU A 86 -2.57 3.98 -8.39
C LEU A 86 -4.07 4.25 -8.24
N PRO A 87 -4.94 3.26 -8.47
CA PRO A 87 -6.33 3.36 -8.06
C PRO A 87 -6.39 3.43 -6.53
N ILE A 88 -7.13 4.41 -6.02
CA ILE A 88 -7.39 4.55 -4.59
C ILE A 88 -8.89 4.68 -4.34
N PHE A 89 -9.28 4.31 -3.14
CA PHE A 89 -10.61 4.50 -2.59
C PHE A 89 -10.49 5.38 -1.35
N VAL A 90 -11.22 6.48 -1.29
CA VAL A 90 -11.16 7.41 -0.17
C VAL A 90 -12.50 7.38 0.56
N LEU A 91 -12.45 6.87 1.78
CA LEU A 91 -13.60 6.72 2.66
C LEU A 91 -13.71 7.94 3.55
N LYS A 92 -14.75 8.72 3.31
CA LYS A 92 -15.15 9.81 4.19
C LYS A 92 -16.31 9.35 5.05
N ASN A 93 -16.30 9.65 6.35
CA ASN A 93 -17.44 9.40 7.22
C ASN A 93 -18.59 10.36 6.86
N CYS A 94 -19.56 9.82 6.14
CA CYS A 94 -20.70 10.56 5.61
C CYS A 94 -22.00 10.32 6.39
N GLN A 95 -21.89 9.98 7.69
CA GLN A 95 -23.03 9.62 8.56
C GLN A 95 -23.81 8.38 8.08
N LYS A 96 -23.14 7.51 7.30
CA LYS A 96 -23.60 6.18 6.93
C LYS A 96 -22.54 5.20 7.39
N ASP A 97 -22.96 4.16 8.10
CA ASP A 97 -22.09 3.04 8.43
C ASP A 97 -21.61 2.41 7.13
N TYR A 98 -20.35 2.63 6.77
CA TYR A 98 -19.71 1.91 5.68
C TYR A 98 -19.36 0.53 6.22
N ASP A 99 -20.20 -0.44 5.90
CA ASP A 99 -19.95 -1.84 6.24
C ASP A 99 -18.91 -2.40 5.25
N ILE A 100 -17.63 -2.22 5.57
CA ILE A 100 -16.53 -2.84 4.81
C ILE A 100 -16.32 -4.26 5.35
N ASP A 101 -17.36 -5.08 5.25
CA ASP A 101 -17.52 -6.21 6.16
C ASP A 101 -16.72 -7.46 5.74
N THR A 102 -16.04 -7.45 4.58
CA THR A 102 -15.23 -8.59 4.14
C THR A 102 -13.99 -8.19 3.35
N GLY A 103 -12.85 -8.81 3.68
CA GLY A 103 -11.62 -8.72 2.88
C GLY A 103 -10.77 -7.47 3.12
N VAL A 104 -10.83 -6.88 4.31
CA VAL A 104 -10.02 -5.69 4.66
C VAL A 104 -8.77 -6.12 5.42
N ILE A 105 -7.62 -5.62 4.98
CA ILE A 105 -6.37 -5.63 5.74
C ILE A 105 -6.19 -4.23 6.33
N HIS A 106 -6.34 -4.11 7.65
CA HIS A 106 -6.15 -2.86 8.36
C HIS A 106 -4.65 -2.61 8.56
N ILE A 107 -4.16 -1.45 8.13
CA ILE A 107 -2.76 -1.06 8.18
C ILE A 107 -2.66 0.33 8.80
N ASN A 108 -2.06 0.41 9.99
CA ASN A 108 -1.82 1.68 10.67
C ASN A 108 -0.31 1.93 10.78
N ILE A 109 0.20 2.94 10.09
CA ILE A 109 1.60 3.35 10.15
C ILE A 109 1.80 4.12 11.46
N ILE A 110 2.70 3.64 12.32
CA ILE A 110 2.93 4.18 13.66
C ILE A 110 4.40 4.62 13.84
N GLU A 111 4.73 5.07 15.05
CA GLU A 111 6.09 5.53 15.40
C GLU A 111 7.16 4.43 15.36
N ASN A 112 8.42 4.87 15.23
CA ASN A 112 9.61 4.02 15.23
C ASN A 112 9.59 2.96 14.13
N ASP A 113 9.38 3.41 12.88
CA ASP A 113 9.54 2.55 11.71
C ASP A 113 8.61 1.33 11.68
N SER A 114 7.52 1.39 12.45
CA SER A 114 6.64 0.25 12.68
C SER A 114 5.26 0.48 12.05
N VAL A 115 4.62 -0.61 11.70
CA VAL A 115 3.26 -0.64 11.16
C VAL A 115 2.47 -1.66 11.97
N ILE A 116 1.23 -1.33 12.33
CA ILE A 116 0.28 -2.31 12.86
C ILE A 116 -0.50 -2.85 11.69
N ILE A 117 -0.43 -4.16 11.45
CA ILE A 117 -1.28 -4.86 10.48
C ILE A 117 -2.25 -5.70 11.28
N PHE A 118 -3.55 -5.45 11.12
CA PHE A 118 -4.63 -5.87 12.02
C PHE A 118 -4.37 -5.49 13.48
N SER A 119 -3.75 -6.39 14.24
CA SER A 119 -3.42 -6.22 15.66
C SER A 119 -1.95 -6.50 15.96
N LYS A 120 -1.13 -6.77 14.94
CA LYS A 120 0.28 -7.14 15.11
C LYS A 120 1.17 -5.97 14.71
N LYS A 121 2.05 -5.57 15.63
CA LYS A 121 3.09 -4.58 15.38
C LYS A 121 4.25 -5.23 14.62
N ILE A 122 4.61 -4.64 13.49
CA ILE A 122 5.65 -5.09 12.57
C ILE A 122 6.64 -3.95 12.41
N SER A 123 7.91 -4.19 12.74
CA SER A 123 8.97 -3.18 12.61
C SER A 123 9.93 -3.48 11.46
N ASN A 124 9.95 -4.73 10.97
CA ASN A 124 10.79 -5.18 9.85
C ASN A 124 9.94 -6.05 8.92
N ASP A 125 10.33 -6.13 7.65
CA ASP A 125 9.72 -7.01 6.64
C ASP A 125 8.20 -6.81 6.43
N ILE A 126 7.74 -5.56 6.48
CA ILE A 126 6.33 -5.18 6.25
C ILE A 126 5.79 -5.81 4.96
N LYS A 127 6.57 -5.79 3.87
CA LYS A 127 6.28 -6.47 2.60
C LYS A 127 5.87 -7.94 2.79
N ASN A 128 6.66 -8.72 3.53
CA ASN A 128 6.38 -10.15 3.72
C ASN A 128 5.14 -10.36 4.58
N GLU A 129 4.90 -9.50 5.58
CA GLU A 129 3.68 -9.57 6.37
C GLU A 129 2.44 -9.28 5.54
N ILE A 130 2.51 -8.28 4.64
CA ILE A 130 1.42 -7.99 3.69
C ILE A 130 1.12 -9.22 2.83
N VAL A 131 2.14 -9.90 2.30
CA VAL A 131 1.96 -11.15 1.53
C VAL A 131 1.31 -12.23 2.38
N ARG A 132 1.73 -12.40 3.65
CA ARG A 132 1.16 -13.40 4.57
C ARG A 132 -0.31 -13.14 4.83
N GLU A 133 -0.67 -11.92 5.22
CA GLU A 133 -2.05 -11.53 5.51
C GLU A 133 -2.95 -11.64 4.28
N THR A 134 -2.42 -11.28 3.10
CA THR A 134 -3.11 -11.44 1.82
C THR A 134 -3.43 -12.91 1.54
N LYS A 135 -2.46 -13.81 1.75
CA LYS A 135 -2.66 -15.27 1.62
C LYS A 135 -3.71 -15.78 2.58
N GLU A 136 -3.65 -15.38 3.85
CA GLU A 136 -4.58 -15.85 4.89
C GLU A 136 -6.02 -15.43 4.61
N LEU A 137 -6.24 -14.20 4.12
CA LEU A 137 -7.58 -13.74 3.79
C LEU A 137 -8.16 -14.33 2.50
N ILE A 138 -7.34 -14.62 1.49
CA ILE A 138 -7.79 -15.13 0.20
C ILE A 138 -7.96 -16.66 0.22
N ASN A 139 -7.19 -17.37 1.06
CA ASN A 139 -7.22 -18.82 1.08
C ASN A 139 -8.63 -19.35 1.43
N GLY A 140 -9.20 -20.15 0.53
CA GLY A 140 -10.52 -20.75 0.70
C GLY A 140 -11.71 -19.80 0.54
N LYS A 141 -11.51 -18.58 0.04
CA LYS A 141 -12.61 -17.64 -0.25
C LYS A 141 -12.88 -17.53 -1.75
N ASP A 142 -14.16 -17.41 -2.08
CA ASP A 142 -14.62 -17.12 -3.45
C ASP A 142 -14.30 -15.68 -3.89
N ARG A 143 -14.16 -14.76 -2.92
CA ARG A 143 -13.80 -13.36 -3.18
C ARG A 143 -12.29 -13.17 -3.19
N LYS A 144 -11.79 -12.73 -4.34
CA LYS A 144 -10.36 -12.50 -4.61
C LYS A 144 -9.95 -11.02 -4.63
N SER A 145 -10.83 -10.17 -4.12
CA SER A 145 -10.59 -8.74 -3.96
C SER A 145 -10.34 -8.43 -2.49
N LEU A 146 -9.24 -7.73 -2.20
CA LEU A 146 -8.92 -7.25 -0.85
C LEU A 146 -8.82 -5.73 -0.83
N VAL A 147 -9.22 -5.13 0.29
CA VAL A 147 -9.04 -3.71 0.57
C VAL A 147 -7.90 -3.56 1.59
N TYR A 148 -6.86 -2.81 1.23
CA TYR A 148 -5.77 -2.43 2.11
C TYR A 148 -6.10 -1.05 2.68
N LEU A 149 -6.65 -1.02 3.90
CA LEU A 149 -7.09 0.20 4.56
C LEU A 149 -5.92 0.82 5.33
N ILE A 150 -5.46 1.97 4.87
CA ILE A 150 -4.21 2.60 5.32
C ILE A 150 -4.50 3.88 6.08
N THR A 151 -3.98 3.94 7.30
CA THR A 151 -3.99 5.13 8.17
C THR A 151 -2.60 5.36 8.76
N TRP A 152 -2.38 6.51 9.38
CA TRP A 152 -1.13 6.80 10.08
C TRP A 152 -1.37 7.62 11.35
N LYS A 153 -0.47 7.42 12.33
CA LYS A 153 -0.45 8.16 13.58
C LYS A 153 -0.13 9.64 13.34
N ASN A 154 -0.74 10.51 14.14
CA ASN A 154 -0.48 11.94 14.09
C ASN A 154 1.00 12.27 14.37
N GLY A 155 1.57 13.16 13.56
CA GLY A 155 2.91 13.73 13.76
C GLY A 155 4.06 12.90 13.20
N LEU A 156 3.78 11.91 12.36
CA LEU A 156 4.80 11.16 11.64
C LEU A 156 5.41 11.97 10.49
N ASP A 157 6.68 11.72 10.22
CA ASP A 157 7.38 12.37 9.12
C ASP A 157 6.89 11.83 7.75
N SER A 158 6.69 12.74 6.79
CA SER A 158 6.16 12.40 5.47
C SER A 158 7.03 11.42 4.68
N VAL A 159 8.35 11.45 4.87
CA VAL A 159 9.29 10.52 4.21
C VAL A 159 9.10 9.12 4.79
N GLN A 160 8.90 9.02 6.10
CA GLN A 160 8.59 7.74 6.76
C GLN A 160 7.26 7.17 6.28
N ILE A 161 6.20 7.98 6.23
CA ILE A 161 4.88 7.54 5.73
C ILE A 161 4.99 7.01 4.29
N LYS A 162 5.64 7.78 3.40
CA LYS A 162 5.86 7.37 2.01
C LYS A 162 6.67 6.07 1.88
N GLN A 163 7.71 5.91 2.70
CA GLN A 163 8.52 4.70 2.69
C GLN A 163 7.71 3.47 3.12
N ARG A 164 6.90 3.58 4.18
CA ARG A 164 6.03 2.48 4.66
C ARG A 164 4.92 2.18 3.65
N PHE A 165 4.34 3.22 3.07
CA PHE A 165 3.37 3.07 1.98
C PHE A 165 3.98 2.29 0.81
N TYR A 166 5.21 2.61 0.41
CA TYR A 166 5.91 1.88 -0.64
C TYR A 166 6.15 0.40 -0.30
N GLU A 167 6.54 0.07 0.93
CA GLU A 167 6.71 -1.33 1.35
C GLU A 167 5.39 -2.12 1.34
N ILE A 168 4.26 -1.45 1.59
CA ILE A 168 2.92 -2.02 1.43
C ILE A 168 2.64 -2.30 -0.06
N LEU A 169 2.93 -1.34 -0.94
CA LEU A 169 2.81 -1.53 -2.40
C LEU A 169 3.70 -2.68 -2.90
N GLU A 170 4.91 -2.82 -2.35
CA GLU A 170 5.80 -3.94 -2.64
C GLU A 170 5.19 -5.29 -2.26
N GLY A 171 4.56 -5.40 -1.08
CA GLY A 171 3.93 -6.63 -0.63
C GLY A 171 2.73 -7.03 -1.50
N ILE A 172 1.90 -6.07 -1.88
CA ILE A 172 0.76 -6.29 -2.78
C ILE A 172 1.25 -6.76 -4.16
N TYR A 173 2.25 -6.07 -4.71
CA TYR A 173 2.88 -6.43 -5.99
C TYR A 173 3.47 -7.84 -5.95
N GLU A 174 4.19 -8.19 -4.88
CA GLU A 174 4.83 -9.49 -4.75
C GLU A 174 3.82 -10.63 -4.71
N TYR A 175 2.70 -10.46 -3.99
CA TYR A 175 1.64 -11.47 -4.02
C TYR A 175 1.01 -11.61 -5.42
N ALA A 176 0.78 -10.50 -6.13
CA ALA A 176 0.29 -10.53 -7.50
C ALA A 176 1.29 -11.22 -8.45
N ASP A 177 2.59 -10.98 -8.29
CA ASP A 177 3.66 -11.66 -9.04
C ASP A 177 3.70 -13.17 -8.74
N GLU A 178 3.50 -13.58 -7.48
CA GLU A 178 3.36 -14.99 -7.13
C GLU A 178 2.17 -15.66 -7.84
N GLN A 179 1.02 -14.99 -7.92
CA GLN A 179 -0.14 -15.51 -8.67
C GLN A 179 0.14 -15.56 -10.18
N SER A 180 0.77 -14.52 -10.74
CA SER A 180 1.21 -14.50 -12.14
C SER A 180 2.12 -15.68 -12.46
N LEU A 181 3.12 -15.94 -11.62
CA LEU A 181 4.03 -17.08 -11.77
C LEU A 181 3.29 -18.41 -11.63
N LYS A 182 2.31 -18.50 -10.74
CA LYS A 182 1.50 -19.71 -10.57
C LYS A 182 0.70 -20.04 -11.83
N ILE A 183 0.01 -19.05 -12.40
CA ILE A 183 -0.95 -19.21 -13.50
C ILE A 183 -0.24 -19.22 -14.86
N TYR A 184 0.58 -18.21 -15.14
CA TYR A 184 1.18 -17.96 -16.45
C TYR A 184 2.65 -18.35 -16.57
N LYS A 185 3.31 -18.69 -15.45
CA LYS A 185 4.77 -18.97 -15.40
C LYS A 185 5.62 -17.79 -15.88
N LYS A 186 5.12 -16.56 -15.67
CA LYS A 186 5.75 -15.29 -16.05
C LYS A 186 5.73 -14.32 -14.87
N HIS A 187 6.69 -13.41 -14.83
CA HIS A 187 6.57 -12.27 -13.93
C HIS A 187 5.45 -11.33 -14.40
N ILE A 188 4.81 -10.65 -13.47
CA ILE A 188 3.70 -9.73 -13.75
C ILE A 188 4.11 -8.60 -14.71
N SER A 189 5.38 -8.20 -14.67
CA SER A 189 5.96 -7.21 -15.59
C SER A 189 6.03 -7.66 -17.05
N GLU A 190 5.90 -8.97 -17.30
CA GLU A 190 5.99 -9.63 -18.61
C GLU A 190 4.62 -10.00 -19.18
N LEU A 191 3.55 -9.83 -18.40
CA LEU A 191 2.19 -10.15 -18.83
C LEU A 191 1.69 -9.14 -19.88
N SER A 192 0.95 -9.64 -20.85
CA SER A 192 0.15 -8.83 -21.77
C SER A 192 -1.03 -8.18 -21.05
N SER A 193 -1.63 -7.15 -21.65
CA SER A 193 -2.82 -6.51 -21.08
C SER A 193 -3.99 -7.48 -20.87
N LYS A 194 -4.12 -8.52 -21.70
CA LYS A 194 -5.15 -9.55 -21.55
C LYS A 194 -4.85 -10.45 -20.34
N GLU A 195 -3.61 -10.91 -20.19
CA GLU A 195 -3.19 -11.73 -19.04
C GLU A 195 -3.29 -10.94 -17.72
N LEU A 196 -3.02 -9.63 -17.73
CA LEU A 196 -3.23 -8.77 -16.56
C LEU A 196 -4.72 -8.66 -16.18
N LEU A 197 -5.62 -8.52 -17.16
CA LEU A 197 -7.06 -8.48 -16.89
C LEU A 197 -7.58 -9.80 -16.29
N GLU A 198 -7.11 -10.93 -16.79
CA GLU A 198 -7.44 -12.25 -16.25
C GLU A 198 -6.82 -12.47 -14.86
N LEU A 199 -5.59 -12.00 -14.63
CA LEU A 199 -4.98 -12.04 -13.29
C LEU A 199 -5.79 -11.25 -12.26
N ASN A 200 -6.46 -10.17 -12.67
CA ASN A 200 -7.34 -9.40 -11.80
C ASN A 200 -8.62 -10.16 -11.42
N GLU A 201 -9.01 -11.18 -12.19
CA GLU A 201 -10.06 -12.11 -11.77
C GLU A 201 -9.55 -13.09 -10.70
N GLU A 202 -8.23 -13.20 -10.52
CA GLU A 202 -7.55 -14.06 -9.54
C GLU A 202 -7.09 -13.30 -8.29
N PHE A 203 -6.74 -12.03 -8.41
CA PHE A 203 -6.44 -11.17 -7.28
C PHE A 203 -6.48 -9.69 -7.68
N VAL A 204 -7.18 -8.86 -6.91
CA VAL A 204 -7.03 -7.40 -6.97
C VAL A 204 -6.90 -6.84 -5.56
N GLY A 205 -5.87 -6.03 -5.37
CA GLY A 205 -5.69 -5.21 -4.17
C GLY A 205 -6.18 -3.79 -4.41
N HIS A 206 -7.18 -3.36 -3.63
CA HIS A 206 -7.66 -1.98 -3.61
C HIS A 206 -7.02 -1.22 -2.45
N LEU A 207 -6.43 -0.08 -2.73
CA LEU A 207 -5.83 0.79 -1.71
C LEU A 207 -6.88 1.76 -1.19
N SER A 208 -7.05 1.83 0.13
CA SER A 208 -8.05 2.69 0.75
C SER A 208 -7.47 3.58 1.82
N PHE A 209 -7.95 4.82 1.89
CA PHE A 209 -7.69 5.77 2.98
C PHE A 209 -9.01 6.13 3.65
N ILE A 210 -9.00 6.37 4.97
CA ILE A 210 -10.21 6.75 5.71
C ILE A 210 -9.95 7.97 6.60
N ASP A 211 -10.94 8.85 6.67
CA ASP A 211 -10.85 10.08 7.46
C ASP A 211 -10.89 9.84 8.97
N TYR A 212 -11.44 8.71 9.44
CA TYR A 212 -11.44 8.32 10.84
C TYR A 212 -11.52 6.80 11.03
N PHE A 213 -10.70 6.27 11.93
CA PHE A 213 -10.84 4.91 12.45
C PHE A 213 -10.85 4.99 13.98
N GLU A 214 -11.93 4.57 14.63
CA GLU A 214 -11.85 4.28 16.06
C GLU A 214 -10.90 3.10 16.23
N PRO A 215 -9.79 3.23 16.99
CA PRO A 215 -8.92 2.10 17.22
C PRO A 215 -9.72 0.97 17.86
N VAL A 216 -9.65 -0.23 17.27
CA VAL A 216 -10.24 -1.43 17.87
C VAL A 216 -9.69 -1.56 19.30
N PRO A 217 -10.55 -1.60 20.34
CA PRO A 217 -10.09 -1.70 21.71
C PRO A 217 -9.23 -2.95 21.88
N ILE A 218 -8.02 -2.80 22.42
CA ILE A 218 -7.20 -3.95 22.81
C ILE A 218 -7.94 -4.64 23.97
N PRO A 219 -8.33 -5.93 23.84
CA PRO A 219 -8.99 -6.62 24.93
C PRO A 219 -8.06 -6.65 26.17
N PRO A 220 -8.59 -6.45 27.38
CA PRO A 220 -7.78 -6.49 28.58
C PRO A 220 -7.09 -7.85 28.71
N PRO A 221 -5.85 -7.90 29.27
CA PRO A 221 -5.16 -9.16 29.47
C PRO A 221 -6.01 -10.11 30.33
N PRO A 222 -5.95 -11.43 30.07
CA PRO A 222 -6.68 -12.38 30.89
C PRO A 222 -6.24 -12.28 32.37
N PRO A 223 -7.16 -12.49 33.32
CA PRO A 223 -6.82 -12.48 34.74
C PRO A 223 -5.69 -13.50 35.02
N PRO A 224 -4.75 -13.21 35.93
CA PRO A 224 -3.74 -14.19 36.32
C PRO A 224 -4.42 -15.46 36.85
N GLU A 225 -3.97 -16.62 36.35
CA GLU A 225 -4.43 -17.92 36.85
C GLU A 225 -4.17 -17.99 38.35
N LYS A 226 -5.22 -18.28 39.13
CA LYS A 226 -5.09 -18.55 40.55
C LYS A 226 -4.46 -19.94 40.69
N HIS A 227 -3.18 -19.98 41.03
CA HIS A 227 -2.53 -21.18 41.56
C HIS A 227 -2.88 -21.39 43.03
#